data_AF-A0A7G8J246-F1
#
_entry.id   AF-A0A7G8J246-F1
#
_cell.length_a   1.000
_cell.length_b   1.000
_cell.length_c   1.000
_cell.angle_alpha   90.00
_cell.angle_beta   90.00
_cell.angle_gamma   90.00
#
_symmetry.space_group_name_H-M   'P 1'
#
loop_
_entity.id
_entity.type
_entity.pdbx_description
1 polymer ?
#
loop_
_entity_poly.entity_id
_entity_poly.type
_entity_poly.pdbx_seq_one_letter_code
_entity_poly.pdbx_strand_id
1 'polypeptide(L)'
;MFFTLGCWGTSDITKLNHFLDPLLTSVALRERLPAEPFWWLLAPVVVALPYRMAFVHGLVAALYALLGVVLARAWGVQAWGGWFALLIITSPMLRGFLQNAHTRQALAAILAVPLFLTAVGVMRRQVLAVMASAGVSLTVHLAAVPTLGLAVLPMALPQAGAIREFGSQRFRIKSAWIIVLLLAAVFSVTLLLPAIQSKVVTYAYQNSFFSSYPVKPVVLRGEMAMLAGVLVTCFRKGIGLKQFVCCRWSQLLSFFVVVYGLIQLSIVWRVLPQITFRFADVVGLFLLLIVLQWFRHYQSLWLLLPLLLNGLLFWAKQVWMPNGLNCGDDDDFLCIPDRLPWLIRYD
;
A
#
# COMPACT_ATOMS: atom_id res chain seq x y z
N MET A 1 17.63 9.69 -2.94
CA MET A 1 18.63 10.36 -2.08
C MET A 1 18.10 10.64 -0.68
N PHE A 2 16.94 11.31 -0.51
CA PHE A 2 16.33 11.54 0.82
C PHE A 2 15.85 10.24 1.53
N PHE A 3 15.33 9.25 0.79
CA PHE A 3 14.87 7.98 1.37
C PHE A 3 16.00 6.98 1.68
N THR A 4 17.18 7.15 1.07
CA THR A 4 18.30 6.22 1.27
C THR A 4 18.98 6.39 2.64
N LEU A 5 18.82 7.53 3.30
CA LEU A 5 19.43 7.81 4.60
C LEU A 5 18.55 7.40 5.79
N GLY A 6 17.27 7.12 5.56
CA GLY A 6 16.28 7.12 6.65
C GLY A 6 15.82 5.77 7.21
N CYS A 7 16.23 4.66 6.61
CA CYS A 7 15.60 3.36 6.92
C CYS A 7 16.60 2.30 7.36
N TRP A 8 17.73 2.73 7.92
CA TRP A 8 18.83 1.83 8.24
C TRP A 8 18.54 0.86 9.41
N GLY A 9 17.48 1.04 10.20
CA GLY A 9 17.25 0.27 11.44
C GLY A 9 15.89 -0.42 11.62
N THR A 10 15.05 -0.50 10.59
CA THR A 10 13.71 -1.10 10.71
C THR A 10 13.72 -2.63 10.60
N SER A 11 12.83 -3.29 11.35
CA SER A 11 12.78 -4.75 11.51
C SER A 11 12.80 -5.57 10.20
N ASP A 12 12.06 -5.18 9.15
CA ASP A 12 11.99 -5.96 7.90
C ASP A 12 13.24 -5.78 7.00
N ILE A 13 13.83 -4.58 6.98
CA ILE A 13 15.12 -4.31 6.31
C ILE A 13 16.22 -5.13 6.98
N THR A 14 16.29 -5.09 8.31
CA THR A 14 17.26 -5.86 9.09
C THR A 14 17.08 -7.36 8.89
N LYS A 15 15.84 -7.84 8.96
CA LYS A 15 15.51 -9.27 8.84
C LYS A 15 15.85 -9.80 7.45
N LEU A 16 15.47 -9.06 6.40
CA LEU A 16 15.80 -9.48 5.03
C LEU A 16 17.31 -9.42 4.79
N ASN A 17 18.00 -8.40 5.31
CA ASN A 17 19.46 -8.33 5.20
C ASN A 17 20.15 -9.49 5.91
N HIS A 18 19.66 -9.90 7.09
CA HIS A 18 20.16 -11.07 7.82
C HIS A 18 19.95 -12.37 7.03
N PHE A 19 18.75 -12.57 6.45
CA PHE A 19 18.46 -13.74 5.63
C PHE A 19 19.28 -13.82 4.35
N LEU A 20 19.65 -12.66 3.78
CA LEU A 20 20.45 -12.57 2.58
C LEU A 20 21.95 -12.68 2.84
N ASP A 21 22.41 -12.72 4.09
CA ASP A 21 23.83 -12.77 4.42
C ASP A 21 24.36 -14.22 4.43
N PRO A 22 25.14 -14.63 3.42
CA PRO A 22 25.64 -16.00 3.31
C PRO A 22 26.68 -16.35 4.38
N LEU A 23 27.25 -15.37 5.09
CA LEU A 23 28.21 -15.61 6.18
C LEU A 23 27.52 -15.89 7.52
N LEU A 24 26.25 -15.50 7.67
CA LEU A 24 25.49 -15.61 8.92
C LEU A 24 24.44 -16.72 8.89
N THR A 25 24.09 -17.24 7.71
CA THR A 25 23.02 -18.23 7.58
C THR A 25 23.51 -19.53 6.95
N SER A 26 23.46 -20.62 7.73
CA SER A 26 23.65 -22.00 7.25
C SER A 26 22.39 -22.60 6.61
N VAL A 27 21.25 -21.92 6.76
CA VAL A 27 19.94 -22.34 6.29
C VAL A 27 19.66 -21.74 4.91
N ALA A 28 19.12 -22.55 3.99
CA ALA A 28 18.81 -22.07 2.64
C ALA A 28 17.78 -20.91 2.66
N LEU A 29 18.02 -19.85 1.87
CA LEU A 29 17.15 -18.68 1.77
C LEU A 29 15.67 -19.03 1.50
N ARG A 30 15.44 -20.13 0.76
CA ARG A 30 14.09 -20.64 0.43
C ARG A 30 13.30 -21.08 1.66
N GLU A 31 13.97 -21.55 2.71
CA GLU A 31 13.34 -21.98 3.96
C GLU A 31 12.98 -20.78 4.84
N ARG A 32 13.78 -19.70 4.79
CA ARG A 32 13.53 -18.46 5.53
C ARG A 32 12.47 -17.56 4.87
N LEU A 33 12.38 -17.60 3.54
CA LEU A 33 11.44 -16.84 2.72
C LEU A 33 10.55 -17.75 1.86
N PRO A 34 9.74 -18.63 2.48
CA PRO A 34 8.89 -19.53 1.72
C PRO A 34 7.87 -18.73 0.90
N ALA A 35 7.69 -19.14 -0.37
CA ALA A 35 6.77 -18.52 -1.32
C ALA A 35 7.07 -17.05 -1.71
N GLU A 36 8.31 -16.58 -1.55
CA GLU A 36 8.74 -15.27 -2.06
C GLU A 36 9.90 -15.38 -3.07
N PRO A 37 9.69 -16.03 -4.24
CA PRO A 37 10.76 -16.33 -5.19
C PRO A 37 11.43 -15.10 -5.82
N PHE A 38 10.77 -13.94 -5.79
CA PHE A 38 11.35 -12.68 -6.23
C PHE A 38 12.66 -12.37 -5.48
N TRP A 39 12.67 -12.56 -4.17
CA TRP A 39 13.85 -12.29 -3.34
C TRP A 39 14.95 -13.33 -3.53
N TRP A 40 14.61 -14.57 -3.86
CA TRP A 40 15.61 -15.60 -4.16
C TRP A 40 16.40 -15.25 -5.42
N LEU A 41 15.70 -14.74 -6.45
CA LEU A 41 16.31 -14.35 -7.71
C LEU A 41 17.14 -13.07 -7.57
N LEU A 42 16.68 -12.10 -6.79
CA LEU A 42 17.37 -10.83 -6.61
C LEU A 42 18.45 -10.85 -5.51
N ALA A 43 18.50 -11.89 -4.67
CA ALA A 43 19.48 -12.01 -3.60
C ALA A 43 20.93 -11.70 -4.04
N PRO A 44 21.47 -12.26 -5.14
CA PRO A 44 22.84 -12.00 -5.55
C PRO A 44 23.11 -10.54 -5.89
N VAL A 45 22.12 -9.88 -6.51
CA VAL A 45 22.19 -8.46 -6.88
C VAL A 45 22.11 -7.58 -5.63
N VAL A 46 21.18 -7.88 -4.73
CA VAL A 46 20.99 -7.11 -3.49
C VAL A 46 22.23 -7.20 -2.60
N VAL A 47 22.88 -8.35 -2.52
CA VAL A 47 24.11 -8.55 -1.74
C VAL A 47 25.29 -7.73 -2.29
N ALA A 48 25.30 -7.45 -3.59
CA ALA A 48 26.33 -6.64 -4.23
C ALA A 48 26.12 -5.11 -4.07
N LEU A 49 24.93 -4.66 -3.63
CA LEU A 49 24.63 -3.23 -3.50
C LEU A 49 25.34 -2.60 -2.28
N PRO A 50 25.86 -1.36 -2.41
CA PRO A 50 26.25 -0.59 -1.24
C PRO A 50 25.00 -0.32 -0.43
N TYR A 51 25.07 -0.52 0.90
CA TYR A 51 23.95 -0.19 1.78
C TYR A 51 22.64 -0.94 1.40
N ARG A 52 22.81 -2.15 0.84
CA ARG A 52 21.83 -3.14 0.36
C ARG A 52 20.35 -2.80 0.56
N MET A 53 19.84 -3.02 1.76
CA MET A 53 18.41 -2.92 2.04
C MET A 53 17.89 -1.49 2.10
N ALA A 54 18.74 -0.52 2.42
CA ALA A 54 18.38 0.89 2.31
C ALA A 54 18.30 1.34 0.85
N PHE A 55 19.12 0.78 -0.03
CA PHE A 55 19.00 1.01 -1.47
C PHE A 55 17.69 0.43 -2.01
N VAL A 56 17.36 -0.82 -1.65
CA VAL A 56 16.10 -1.47 -2.03
C VAL A 56 14.90 -0.64 -1.55
N HIS A 57 14.90 -0.21 -0.30
CA HIS A 57 13.84 0.63 0.24
C HIS A 57 13.74 1.98 -0.48
N GLY A 58 14.87 2.64 -0.73
CA GLY A 58 14.92 3.88 -1.49
C GLY A 58 14.35 3.73 -2.91
N LEU A 59 14.59 2.59 -3.56
CA LEU A 59 13.99 2.27 -4.86
C LEU A 59 12.48 2.09 -4.76
N VAL A 60 11.98 1.37 -3.75
CA VAL A 60 10.53 1.23 -3.51
C VAL A 60 9.89 2.60 -3.28
N ALA A 61 10.45 3.43 -2.40
CA ALA A 61 9.94 4.79 -2.18
C ALA A 61 9.95 5.64 -3.47
N ALA A 62 10.97 5.49 -4.32
CA ALA A 62 11.02 6.14 -5.62
C ALA A 62 9.88 5.67 -6.57
N LEU A 63 9.49 4.39 -6.53
CA LEU A 63 8.33 3.89 -7.27
C LEU A 63 7.01 4.52 -6.79
N TYR A 64 6.85 4.74 -5.48
CA TYR A 64 5.70 5.46 -4.92
C TYR A 64 5.66 6.93 -5.35
N ALA A 65 6.81 7.61 -5.38
CA ALA A 65 6.90 8.97 -5.92
C ALA A 65 6.56 8.99 -7.43
N LEU A 66 7.14 8.05 -8.19
CA LEU A 66 6.91 7.92 -9.62
C LEU A 66 5.43 7.66 -9.94
N LEU A 67 4.72 6.88 -9.10
CA LEU A 67 3.28 6.67 -9.24
C LEU A 67 2.52 8.01 -9.27
N GLY A 68 2.82 8.92 -8.34
CA GLY A 68 2.21 10.26 -8.31
C GLY A 68 2.47 11.06 -9.59
N VAL A 69 3.71 11.04 -10.09
CA VAL A 69 4.11 11.74 -11.32
C VAL A 69 3.43 11.15 -12.56
N VAL A 70 3.42 9.82 -12.68
CA VAL A 70 2.79 9.10 -13.79
C VAL A 70 1.29 9.35 -13.81
N LEU A 71 0.62 9.30 -12.65
CA LEU A 71 -0.80 9.62 -12.54
C LEU A 71 -1.09 11.06 -12.97
N ALA A 72 -0.35 12.04 -12.46
CA ALA A 72 -0.53 13.43 -12.85
C ALA A 72 -0.39 13.65 -14.35
N ARG A 73 0.60 12.99 -14.99
CA ARG A 73 0.79 13.01 -16.44
C ARG A 73 -0.37 12.35 -17.18
N ALA A 74 -0.75 11.14 -16.79
CA ALA A 74 -1.85 10.40 -17.39
C ALA A 74 -3.19 11.15 -17.26
N TRP A 75 -3.32 12.00 -16.24
CA TRP A 75 -4.51 12.76 -15.94
C TRP A 75 -4.54 14.17 -16.54
N GLY A 76 -3.48 14.59 -17.25
CA GLY A 76 -3.38 15.92 -17.85
C GLY A 76 -3.17 17.05 -16.83
N VAL A 77 -2.73 16.73 -15.62
CA VAL A 77 -2.48 17.68 -14.51
C VAL A 77 -1.01 17.66 -14.11
N GLN A 78 -0.10 17.77 -15.09
CA GLN A 78 1.34 17.59 -14.88
C GLN A 78 1.94 18.52 -13.81
N ALA A 79 1.42 19.75 -13.70
CA ALA A 79 1.80 20.68 -12.63
C ALA A 79 1.56 20.14 -11.21
N TRP A 80 0.68 19.14 -11.06
CA TRP A 80 0.40 18.43 -9.82
C TRP A 80 1.32 17.23 -9.55
N GLY A 81 2.21 16.86 -10.47
CA GLY A 81 3.05 15.66 -10.34
C GLY A 81 3.93 15.66 -9.10
N GLY A 82 4.64 16.77 -8.85
CA GLY A 82 5.44 16.93 -7.64
C GLY A 82 4.60 16.91 -6.36
N TRP A 83 3.44 17.57 -6.38
CA TRP A 83 2.51 17.60 -5.26
C TRP A 83 1.93 16.21 -4.93
N PHE A 84 1.59 15.41 -5.95
CA PHE A 84 1.13 14.03 -5.75
C PHE A 84 2.24 13.13 -5.24
N ALA A 85 3.44 13.25 -5.78
CA ALA A 85 4.60 12.50 -5.30
C ALA A 85 4.86 12.81 -3.81
N LEU A 86 4.93 14.09 -3.44
CA LEU A 86 5.11 14.53 -2.06
C LEU A 86 3.98 14.03 -1.16
N LEU A 87 2.72 14.15 -1.60
CA LEU A 87 1.58 13.70 -0.82
C LEU A 87 1.65 12.20 -0.51
N ILE A 88 1.98 11.38 -1.51
CA ILE A 88 2.10 9.93 -1.34
C ILE A 88 3.27 9.62 -0.41
N ILE A 89 4.46 10.15 -0.69
CA ILE A 89 5.67 9.78 0.06
C ILE A 89 5.70 10.33 1.49
N THR A 90 4.93 11.40 1.76
CA THR A 90 4.84 12.00 3.09
C THR A 90 3.55 11.67 3.85
N SER A 91 2.69 10.84 3.26
CA SER A 91 1.43 10.48 3.91
C SER A 91 1.66 9.66 5.17
N PRO A 92 1.11 10.08 6.33
CA PRO A 92 1.17 9.28 7.55
C PRO A 92 0.35 7.98 7.44
N MET A 93 -0.56 7.88 6.46
CA MET A 93 -1.34 6.66 6.19
C MET A 93 -0.49 5.55 5.57
N LEU A 94 0.66 5.91 4.98
CA LEU A 94 1.63 5.00 4.34
C LEU A 94 2.90 4.84 5.18
N ARG A 95 2.82 5.17 6.47
CA ARG A 95 3.95 5.16 7.38
C ARG A 95 4.61 3.77 7.46
N GLY A 96 3.84 2.70 7.51
CA GLY A 96 4.38 1.34 7.54
C GLY A 96 5.21 1.02 6.30
N PHE A 97 4.76 1.45 5.12
CA PHE A 97 5.45 1.23 3.85
C PHE A 97 6.69 2.08 3.66
N LEU A 98 6.66 3.35 4.06
CA LEU A 98 7.67 4.35 3.69
C LEU A 98 8.59 4.76 4.83
N GLN A 99 8.25 4.39 6.07
CA GLN A 99 8.97 4.86 7.27
C GLN A 99 9.33 3.71 8.22
N ASN A 100 8.41 2.79 8.50
CA ASN A 100 8.66 1.59 9.33
C ASN A 100 9.11 0.37 8.48
N ALA A 101 9.31 0.61 7.18
CA ALA A 101 9.90 -0.24 6.15
C ALA A 101 9.35 -1.66 6.02
N HIS A 102 8.03 -1.86 5.91
CA HIS A 102 7.45 -3.08 5.32
C HIS A 102 7.75 -3.18 3.81
N THR A 103 9.03 -3.15 3.43
CA THR A 103 9.51 -2.88 2.08
C THR A 103 9.04 -3.93 1.10
N ARG A 104 9.02 -5.21 1.51
CA ARG A 104 8.53 -6.31 0.66
C ARG A 104 7.04 -6.17 0.39
N GLN A 105 6.27 -5.87 1.43
CA GLN A 105 4.83 -5.65 1.30
C GLN A 105 4.49 -4.39 0.50
N ALA A 106 5.25 -3.31 0.68
CA ALA A 106 5.12 -2.07 -0.08
C ALA A 106 5.39 -2.32 -1.58
N LEU A 107 6.43 -3.10 -1.91
CA LEU A 107 6.68 -3.49 -3.29
C LEU A 107 5.54 -4.36 -3.87
N ALA A 108 5.00 -5.30 -3.09
CA ALA A 108 3.84 -6.07 -3.53
C ALA A 108 2.62 -5.16 -3.78
N ALA A 109 2.38 -4.17 -2.91
CA ALA A 109 1.26 -3.24 -3.01
C ALA A 109 1.40 -2.29 -4.22
N ILE A 110 2.57 -1.71 -4.48
CA ILE A 110 2.78 -0.85 -5.65
C ILE A 110 2.58 -1.63 -6.96
N LEU A 111 2.99 -2.91 -7.00
CA LEU A 111 2.74 -3.80 -8.15
C LEU A 111 1.27 -4.19 -8.32
N ALA A 112 0.44 -4.05 -7.29
CA ALA A 112 -1.01 -4.25 -7.37
C ALA A 112 -1.77 -2.98 -7.86
N VAL A 113 -1.13 -1.80 -7.83
CA VAL A 113 -1.76 -0.54 -8.25
C VAL A 113 -2.28 -0.56 -9.68
N PRO A 114 -1.57 -1.09 -10.70
CA PRO A 114 -2.11 -1.20 -12.05
C PRO A 114 -3.45 -1.96 -12.11
N LEU A 115 -3.58 -3.03 -11.33
CA LEU A 115 -4.82 -3.80 -11.23
C LEU A 115 -5.92 -2.98 -10.57
N PHE A 116 -5.60 -2.30 -9.47
CA PHE A 116 -6.51 -1.39 -8.79
C PHE A 116 -7.02 -0.26 -9.71
N LEU A 117 -6.11 0.45 -10.39
CA LEU A 117 -6.45 1.53 -11.32
C LEU A 117 -7.30 1.04 -12.50
N THR A 118 -7.11 -0.21 -12.93
CA THR A 118 -7.96 -0.85 -13.93
C THR A 118 -9.34 -1.17 -13.36
N ALA A 119 -9.42 -1.69 -12.13
CA ALA A 119 -10.66 -2.02 -11.43
C ALA A 119 -11.57 -0.80 -11.21
N VAL A 120 -10.97 0.34 -10.86
CA VAL A 120 -11.72 1.58 -10.64
C VAL A 120 -12.10 2.29 -11.95
N GLY A 121 -11.46 1.92 -13.06
CA GLY A 121 -11.74 2.45 -14.40
C GLY A 121 -10.89 3.67 -14.80
N VAL A 122 -9.75 3.88 -14.14
CA VAL A 122 -8.82 4.99 -14.45
C VAL A 122 -7.89 4.64 -15.62
N MET A 123 -7.42 3.40 -15.69
CA MET A 123 -6.43 2.96 -16.69
C MET A 123 -7.08 2.14 -17.81
N ARG A 124 -6.68 2.38 -19.08
CA ARG A 124 -7.10 1.56 -20.23
C ARG A 124 -6.45 0.17 -20.16
N ARG A 125 -7.16 -0.82 -20.72
CA ARG A 125 -6.86 -2.27 -20.66
C ARG A 125 -5.56 -2.67 -21.36
N GLN A 126 -4.41 -2.43 -20.74
CA GLN A 126 -3.19 -3.21 -21.01
C GLN A 126 -3.22 -4.47 -20.14
N VAL A 127 -4.14 -5.38 -20.45
CA VAL A 127 -4.45 -6.55 -19.61
C VAL A 127 -3.19 -7.35 -19.32
N LEU A 128 -2.33 -7.58 -20.33
CA LEU A 128 -1.09 -8.34 -20.15
C LEU A 128 -0.15 -7.69 -19.14
N ALA A 129 0.09 -6.38 -19.23
CA ALA A 129 0.98 -5.66 -18.31
C ALA A 129 0.41 -5.62 -16.88
N VAL A 130 -0.91 -5.44 -16.75
CA VAL A 130 -1.61 -5.47 -15.46
C VAL A 130 -1.49 -6.86 -14.82
N MET A 131 -1.74 -7.92 -15.59
CA MET A 131 -1.66 -9.29 -15.12
C MET A 131 -0.22 -9.70 -14.81
N ALA A 132 0.75 -9.27 -15.60
CA ALA A 132 2.17 -9.49 -15.33
C ALA A 132 2.57 -8.81 -14.01
N SER A 133 2.18 -7.55 -13.80
CA SER A 133 2.45 -6.82 -12.55
C SER A 133 1.81 -7.51 -11.33
N ALA A 134 0.56 -7.97 -11.46
CA ALA A 134 -0.11 -8.75 -10.42
C ALA A 134 0.58 -10.10 -10.16
N GLY A 135 1.02 -10.79 -11.21
CA GLY A 135 1.78 -12.04 -11.11
C GLY A 135 3.11 -11.84 -10.39
N VAL A 136 3.86 -10.78 -10.71
CA VAL A 136 5.09 -10.42 -9.99
C VAL A 136 4.79 -10.09 -8.53
N SER A 137 3.71 -9.35 -8.24
CA SER A 137 3.30 -9.06 -6.85
C SER A 137 3.17 -10.33 -5.99
N LEU A 138 2.56 -11.39 -6.52
CA LEU A 138 2.43 -12.69 -5.84
C LEU A 138 3.78 -13.33 -5.48
N THR A 139 4.84 -13.03 -6.23
CA THR A 139 6.18 -13.56 -5.97
C THR A 139 6.99 -12.76 -4.95
N VAL A 140 6.51 -11.56 -4.57
CA VAL A 140 7.25 -10.61 -3.72
C VAL A 140 6.94 -10.79 -2.25
N HIS A 141 5.68 -11.02 -1.88
CA HIS A 141 5.28 -11.13 -0.47
C HIS A 141 3.93 -11.84 -0.34
N LEU A 142 3.74 -12.65 0.70
CA LEU A 142 2.49 -13.40 0.94
C LEU A 142 1.24 -12.51 1.08
N ALA A 143 1.40 -11.26 1.56
CA ALA A 143 0.29 -10.31 1.63
C ALA A 143 -0.20 -9.82 0.24
N ALA A 144 0.49 -10.17 -0.84
CA ALA A 144 0.05 -9.87 -2.21
C ALA A 144 -1.33 -10.46 -2.52
N VAL A 145 -1.63 -11.68 -2.05
CA VAL A 145 -2.94 -12.33 -2.28
C VAL A 145 -4.10 -11.46 -1.77
N PRO A 146 -4.18 -11.12 -0.48
CA PRO A 146 -5.23 -10.23 0.02
C PRO A 146 -5.14 -8.81 -0.57
N THR A 147 -3.94 -8.32 -0.90
CA THR A 147 -3.77 -7.00 -1.54
C THR A 147 -4.38 -6.94 -2.94
N LEU A 148 -4.19 -7.99 -3.75
CA LEU A 148 -4.80 -8.13 -5.07
C LEU A 148 -6.32 -8.30 -4.95
N GLY A 149 -6.79 -9.03 -3.94
CA GLY A 149 -8.22 -9.12 -3.58
C GLY A 149 -8.83 -7.74 -3.32
N LEU A 150 -8.18 -6.93 -2.48
CA LEU A 150 -8.60 -5.54 -2.23
C LEU A 150 -8.52 -4.66 -3.50
N ALA A 151 -7.53 -4.91 -4.37
CA ALA A 151 -7.37 -4.17 -5.62
C ALA A 151 -8.52 -4.40 -6.61
N VAL A 152 -9.09 -5.62 -6.66
CA VAL A 152 -10.21 -5.96 -7.55
C VAL A 152 -11.58 -5.71 -6.95
N LEU A 153 -11.67 -5.57 -5.62
CA LEU A 153 -12.92 -5.35 -4.89
C LEU A 153 -13.78 -4.18 -5.43
N PRO A 154 -13.21 -3.05 -5.90
CA PRO A 154 -13.95 -1.99 -6.60
C PRO A 154 -14.79 -2.44 -7.81
N MET A 155 -14.46 -3.57 -8.44
CA MET A 155 -15.23 -4.12 -9.56
C MET A 155 -16.59 -4.66 -9.12
N ALA A 156 -16.72 -5.09 -7.86
CA ALA A 156 -17.97 -5.61 -7.31
C ALA A 156 -18.98 -4.50 -6.96
N LEU A 157 -18.54 -3.24 -6.88
CA LEU A 157 -19.43 -2.12 -6.60
C LEU A 157 -20.34 -1.84 -7.82
N PRO A 158 -21.67 -1.70 -7.61
CA PRO A 158 -22.64 -1.59 -8.69
C PRO A 158 -22.34 -0.39 -9.60
N GLN A 159 -22.19 -0.66 -10.91
CA GLN A 159 -22.10 0.38 -11.93
C GLN A 159 -23.52 0.72 -12.40
N ALA A 160 -23.92 1.98 -12.27
CA ALA A 160 -25.15 2.49 -12.87
C ALA A 160 -25.06 2.33 -14.40
N GLY A 161 -25.57 1.21 -14.92
CA GLY A 161 -25.52 0.85 -16.34
C GLY A 161 -25.19 -0.62 -16.65
N ALA A 162 -24.71 -1.42 -15.69
CA ALA A 162 -24.28 -2.81 -15.93
C ALA A 162 -25.42 -3.77 -16.34
N ILE A 163 -26.67 -3.40 -16.11
CA ILE A 163 -27.86 -4.23 -16.39
C ILE A 163 -28.17 -4.30 -17.90
N ARG A 164 -27.60 -3.41 -18.73
CA ARG A 164 -27.90 -3.36 -20.18
C ARG A 164 -27.06 -4.28 -21.07
N GLU A 165 -25.98 -4.91 -20.58
CA GLU A 165 -25.11 -5.81 -21.38
C GLU A 165 -25.36 -7.31 -21.15
N PHE A 166 -26.35 -7.66 -20.32
CA PHE A 166 -26.74 -9.05 -20.07
C PHE A 166 -27.31 -9.67 -21.37
N GLY A 167 -26.51 -10.50 -22.06
CA GLY A 167 -26.96 -11.26 -23.24
C GLY A 167 -26.13 -11.13 -24.53
N SER A 168 -25.12 -10.26 -24.58
CA SER A 168 -24.29 -10.13 -25.81
C SER A 168 -23.22 -11.23 -25.94
N GLN A 169 -22.78 -11.58 -27.15
CA GLN A 169 -21.63 -12.48 -27.37
C GLN A 169 -20.34 -11.97 -26.68
N ARG A 170 -20.17 -10.64 -26.57
CA ARG A 170 -19.06 -10.02 -25.82
C ARG A 170 -19.15 -10.32 -24.32
N PHE A 171 -20.34 -10.54 -23.77
CA PHE A 171 -20.54 -10.98 -22.38
C PHE A 171 -20.07 -12.42 -22.17
N ARG A 172 -20.31 -13.33 -23.14
CA ARG A 172 -19.84 -14.73 -23.06
C ARG A 172 -18.31 -14.85 -23.05
N ILE A 173 -17.63 -14.11 -23.93
CA ILE A 173 -16.15 -14.10 -23.97
C ILE A 173 -15.57 -13.45 -22.70
N LYS A 174 -16.16 -12.32 -22.25
CA LYS A 174 -15.78 -11.71 -20.96
C LYS A 174 -15.99 -12.67 -19.78
N SER A 175 -17.09 -13.43 -19.78
CA SER A 175 -17.42 -14.41 -18.73
C SER A 175 -16.43 -15.58 -18.71
N ALA A 176 -16.06 -16.13 -19.86
CA ALA A 176 -15.05 -17.19 -19.95
C ALA A 176 -13.68 -16.74 -19.42
N TRP A 177 -13.23 -15.51 -19.75
CA TRP A 177 -12.01 -14.94 -19.19
C TRP A 177 -12.09 -14.69 -17.69
N ILE A 178 -13.25 -14.26 -17.17
CA ILE A 178 -13.49 -14.12 -15.74
C ILE A 178 -13.39 -15.47 -15.04
N ILE A 179 -13.95 -16.53 -15.61
CA ILE A 179 -13.87 -17.90 -15.06
C ILE A 179 -12.41 -18.39 -15.04
N VAL A 180 -11.65 -18.20 -16.12
CA VAL A 180 -10.22 -18.56 -16.17
C VAL A 180 -9.42 -17.77 -15.14
N LEU A 181 -9.67 -16.47 -14.99
CA LEU A 181 -9.08 -15.63 -13.96
C LEU A 181 -9.45 -16.11 -12.55
N LEU A 182 -10.70 -16.52 -12.34
CA LEU A 182 -11.19 -17.03 -11.07
C LEU A 182 -10.52 -18.36 -10.73
N LEU A 183 -10.40 -19.28 -11.70
CA LEU A 183 -9.70 -20.56 -11.55
C LEU A 183 -8.20 -20.35 -11.27
N ALA A 184 -7.56 -19.43 -11.98
CA ALA A 184 -6.16 -19.08 -11.73
C ALA A 184 -5.97 -18.44 -10.35
N ALA A 185 -6.91 -17.59 -9.90
CA ALA A 185 -6.90 -17.02 -8.56
C ALA A 185 -7.10 -18.10 -7.49
N VAL A 186 -8.06 -19.01 -7.67
CA VAL A 186 -8.30 -20.15 -6.77
C VAL A 186 -7.07 -21.04 -6.69
N PHE A 187 -6.48 -21.40 -7.83
CA PHE A 187 -5.24 -22.21 -7.88
C PHE A 187 -4.06 -21.53 -7.17
N SER A 188 -3.90 -20.21 -7.36
CA SER A 188 -2.86 -19.44 -6.70
C SER A 188 -3.08 -19.37 -5.18
N VAL A 189 -4.34 -19.21 -4.74
CA VAL A 189 -4.71 -19.21 -3.32
C VAL A 189 -4.48 -20.59 -2.71
N THR A 190 -4.86 -21.68 -3.37
CA THR A 190 -4.66 -23.04 -2.84
C THR A 190 -3.19 -23.40 -2.73
N LEU A 191 -2.36 -22.99 -3.69
CA LEU A 191 -0.90 -23.21 -3.65
C LEU A 191 -0.23 -22.46 -2.49
N LEU A 192 -0.70 -21.23 -2.22
CA LEU A 192 -0.14 -20.35 -1.17
C LEU A 192 -0.77 -20.58 0.21
N LEU A 193 -1.88 -21.33 0.29
CA LEU A 193 -2.68 -21.51 1.50
C LEU A 193 -1.86 -21.99 2.70
N PRO A 194 -0.96 -22.98 2.60
CA PRO A 194 -0.19 -23.44 3.76
C PRO A 194 0.70 -22.33 4.36
N ALA A 195 1.35 -21.54 3.50
CA ALA A 195 2.21 -20.44 3.92
C ALA A 195 1.39 -19.27 4.50
N ILE A 196 0.23 -18.95 3.89
CA ILE A 196 -0.70 -17.94 4.41
C ILE A 196 -1.23 -18.37 5.78
N GLN A 197 -1.69 -19.62 5.93
CA GLN A 197 -2.24 -20.14 7.16
C GLN A 197 -1.20 -20.11 8.29
N SER A 198 0.03 -20.53 8.03
CA SER A 198 1.13 -20.46 9.00
C SER A 198 1.36 -19.03 9.51
N LYS A 199 1.36 -18.03 8.61
CA LYS A 199 1.48 -16.62 8.96
C LYS A 199 0.29 -16.08 9.74
N VAL A 200 -0.94 -16.42 9.32
CA VAL A 200 -2.17 -16.00 10.00
C VAL A 200 -2.22 -16.56 11.42
N VAL A 201 -1.91 -17.84 11.60
CA VAL A 201 -1.82 -18.47 12.93
C VAL A 201 -0.78 -17.73 13.78
N THR A 202 0.41 -17.49 13.23
CA THR A 202 1.47 -16.77 13.96
C THR A 202 0.99 -15.39 14.42
N TYR A 203 0.34 -14.61 13.56
CA TYR A 203 -0.15 -13.27 13.91
C TYR A 203 -1.41 -13.27 14.78
N ALA A 204 -2.24 -14.31 14.70
CA ALA A 204 -3.43 -14.45 15.53
C ALA A 204 -3.07 -14.80 16.99
N TYR A 205 -2.01 -15.59 17.19
CA TYR A 205 -1.55 -16.02 18.53
C TYR A 205 -0.40 -15.18 19.10
N GLN A 206 0.18 -14.26 18.33
CA GLN A 206 1.16 -13.31 18.85
C GLN A 206 0.45 -12.24 19.71
N ASN A 207 0.57 -12.38 21.03
CA ASN A 207 -0.01 -11.46 22.02
C ASN A 207 0.70 -10.09 22.12
N SER A 208 1.87 -9.94 21.51
CA SER A 208 2.69 -8.73 21.57
C SER A 208 2.49 -7.88 20.31
N PHE A 209 1.50 -6.97 20.34
CA PHE A 209 1.29 -5.98 19.29
C PHE A 209 1.55 -4.57 19.82
N PHE A 210 2.56 -3.91 19.29
CA PHE A 210 3.05 -2.63 19.83
C PHE A 210 2.82 -1.41 18.91
N SER A 211 2.51 -1.60 17.63
CA SER A 211 2.41 -0.48 16.67
C SER A 211 0.96 -0.07 16.36
N SER A 212 0.57 1.13 16.76
CA SER A 212 -0.79 1.67 16.56
C SER A 212 -0.84 2.87 15.62
N TYR A 213 0.12 3.00 14.70
CA TYR A 213 0.22 4.20 13.85
C TYR A 213 -1.07 4.58 13.10
N PRO A 214 -1.91 3.67 12.57
CA PRO A 214 -3.11 4.03 11.81
C PRO A 214 -4.13 4.84 12.62
N VAL A 215 -4.05 4.79 13.95
CA VAL A 215 -4.93 5.54 14.87
C VAL A 215 -4.21 6.72 15.54
N LYS A 216 -2.96 7.02 15.14
CA LYS A 216 -2.24 8.18 15.66
C LYS A 216 -2.94 9.48 15.22
N PRO A 217 -2.91 10.55 16.05
CA PRO A 217 -3.56 11.83 15.75
C PRO A 217 -3.14 12.47 14.42
N VAL A 218 -1.95 12.17 13.91
CA VAL A 218 -1.50 12.67 12.60
C VAL A 218 -2.25 12.07 11.42
N VAL A 219 -2.64 10.79 11.50
CA VAL A 219 -3.47 10.12 10.50
C VAL A 219 -4.87 10.70 10.55
N LEU A 220 -5.46 10.77 11.75
CA LEU A 220 -6.80 11.33 11.97
C LEU A 220 -6.89 12.79 11.47
N ARG A 221 -5.88 13.62 11.72
CA ARG A 221 -5.83 14.99 11.16
C ARG A 221 -5.83 15.01 9.63
N GLY A 222 -5.12 14.06 9.01
CA GLY A 222 -5.15 13.89 7.56
C GLY A 222 -6.54 13.49 7.06
N GLU A 223 -7.21 12.56 7.73
CA GLU A 223 -8.58 12.14 7.41
C GLU A 223 -9.59 13.27 7.56
N MET A 224 -9.47 14.06 8.61
CA MET A 224 -10.28 15.27 8.80
C MET A 224 -10.03 16.31 7.70
N ALA A 225 -8.78 16.49 7.26
CA ALA A 225 -8.45 17.36 6.13
C ALA A 225 -9.07 16.85 4.82
N MET A 226 -9.04 15.54 4.57
CA MET A 226 -9.73 14.91 3.44
C MET A 226 -11.24 15.14 3.50
N LEU A 227 -11.86 14.88 4.65
CA LEU A 227 -13.29 15.07 4.87
C LEU A 227 -13.69 16.53 4.65
N ALA A 228 -12.96 17.48 5.24
CA ALA A 228 -13.21 18.91 5.06
C ALA A 228 -13.13 19.30 3.58
N GLY A 229 -12.12 18.84 2.85
CA GLY A 229 -12.00 19.09 1.42
C GLY A 229 -13.16 18.50 0.60
N VAL A 230 -13.64 17.31 0.96
CA VAL A 230 -14.82 16.69 0.32
C VAL A 230 -16.07 17.53 0.58
N LEU A 231 -16.31 17.92 1.84
CA LEU A 231 -17.46 18.75 2.22
C LEU A 231 -17.45 20.11 1.52
N VAL A 232 -16.30 20.79 1.50
CA VAL A 232 -16.13 22.07 0.79
C VAL A 232 -16.37 21.89 -0.70
N THR A 233 -15.89 20.80 -1.31
CA THR A 233 -16.15 20.51 -2.73
C THR A 233 -17.64 20.27 -2.98
N CYS A 234 -18.30 19.47 -2.15
CA CYS A 234 -19.74 19.21 -2.26
C CYS A 234 -20.55 20.51 -2.14
N PHE A 235 -20.23 21.35 -1.16
CA PHE A 235 -20.87 22.65 -0.99
C PHE A 235 -20.64 23.56 -2.21
N ARG A 236 -19.39 23.74 -2.64
CA ARG A 236 -19.03 24.62 -3.76
C ARG A 236 -19.60 24.18 -5.10
N LYS A 237 -19.75 22.87 -5.31
CA LYS A 237 -20.27 22.29 -6.55
C LYS A 237 -21.76 21.96 -6.49
N GLY A 238 -22.44 22.26 -5.37
CA GLY A 238 -23.87 21.97 -5.18
C GLY A 238 -24.21 20.48 -5.24
N ILE A 239 -23.29 19.60 -4.82
CA ILE A 239 -23.48 18.14 -4.90
C ILE A 239 -24.43 17.70 -3.79
N GLY A 240 -25.67 17.39 -4.16
CA GLY A 240 -26.65 16.81 -3.24
C GLY A 240 -26.34 15.35 -2.88
N LEU A 241 -26.97 14.85 -1.80
CA LEU A 241 -26.75 13.49 -1.30
C LEU A 241 -27.01 12.41 -2.37
N LYS A 242 -28.10 12.56 -3.14
CA LYS A 242 -28.44 11.63 -4.23
C LYS A 242 -27.34 11.57 -5.28
N GLN A 243 -26.82 12.72 -5.70
CA GLN A 243 -25.74 12.79 -6.69
C GLN A 243 -24.45 12.19 -6.14
N PHE A 244 -24.14 12.45 -4.87
CA PHE A 244 -22.98 11.86 -4.20
C PHE A 244 -23.08 10.33 -4.16
N VAL A 245 -24.21 9.77 -3.72
CA VAL A 245 -24.40 8.31 -3.62
C VAL A 245 -24.47 7.64 -5.00
N CYS A 246 -24.95 8.32 -6.04
CA CYS A 246 -24.98 7.79 -7.40
C CYS A 246 -23.63 7.92 -8.15
N CYS A 247 -22.72 8.78 -7.68
CA CYS A 247 -21.42 8.98 -8.32
C CYS A 247 -20.46 7.85 -7.96
N ARG A 248 -19.93 7.14 -8.98
CA ARG A 248 -18.96 6.04 -8.79
C ARG A 248 -17.74 6.45 -7.95
N TRP A 249 -17.18 7.64 -8.18
CA TRP A 249 -16.01 8.11 -7.43
C TRP A 249 -16.33 8.34 -5.95
N SER A 250 -17.51 8.86 -5.64
CA SER A 250 -17.98 9.05 -4.27
C SER A 250 -18.29 7.72 -3.59
N GLN A 251 -18.88 6.75 -4.30
CA GLN A 251 -19.07 5.39 -3.77
C GLN A 251 -17.74 4.71 -3.42
N LEU A 252 -16.75 4.80 -4.30
CA LEU A 252 -15.41 4.27 -4.06
C LEU A 252 -14.73 4.96 -2.88
N LEU A 253 -14.86 6.28 -2.80
CA LEU A 253 -14.33 7.06 -1.68
C LEU A 253 -14.94 6.60 -0.36
N SER A 254 -16.27 6.56 -0.28
CA SER A 254 -16.98 6.07 0.91
C SER A 254 -16.59 4.64 1.27
N PHE A 255 -16.48 3.76 0.28
CA PHE A 255 -16.07 2.38 0.49
C PHE A 255 -14.68 2.29 1.15
N PHE A 256 -13.67 2.95 0.59
CA PHE A 256 -12.32 2.89 1.16
C PHE A 256 -12.20 3.62 2.50
N VAL A 257 -12.97 4.69 2.73
CA VAL A 257 -13.07 5.34 4.05
C VAL A 257 -13.63 4.36 5.08
N VAL A 258 -14.72 3.65 4.76
CA VAL A 258 -15.30 2.65 5.66
C VAL A 258 -14.33 1.51 5.93
N VAL A 259 -13.67 0.95 4.90
CA VAL A 259 -12.70 -0.14 5.07
C VAL A 259 -11.52 0.32 5.95
N TYR A 260 -10.99 1.52 5.73
CA TYR A 260 -9.89 2.06 6.53
C TYR A 260 -10.33 2.32 7.98
N GLY A 261 -11.52 2.87 8.19
CA GLY A 261 -12.12 3.04 9.53
C GLY A 261 -12.34 1.71 10.25
N LEU A 262 -12.75 0.65 9.55
CA LEU A 262 -12.87 -0.70 10.13
C LEU A 262 -11.51 -1.26 10.56
N ILE A 263 -10.45 -1.00 9.79
CA ILE A 263 -9.07 -1.35 10.19
C ILE A 263 -8.68 -0.60 11.47
N GLN A 264 -8.92 0.72 11.53
CA GLN A 264 -8.65 1.52 12.72
C GLN A 264 -9.41 1.02 13.94
N LEU A 265 -10.71 0.73 13.80
CA LEU A 265 -11.55 0.17 14.87
C LEU A 265 -11.03 -1.18 15.35
N SER A 266 -10.66 -2.08 14.43
CA SER A 266 -10.06 -3.37 14.74
C SER A 266 -8.77 -3.21 15.56
N ILE A 267 -7.93 -2.23 15.23
CA ILE A 267 -6.70 -1.94 15.98
C ILE A 267 -7.03 -1.41 17.38
N VAL A 268 -7.94 -0.43 17.50
CA VAL A 268 -8.35 0.13 18.80
C VAL A 268 -8.96 -0.95 19.71
N TRP A 269 -9.80 -1.82 19.14
CA TRP A 269 -10.52 -2.87 19.88
C TRP A 269 -9.72 -4.16 19.99
N ARG A 270 -8.47 -4.17 19.48
CA ARG A 270 -7.55 -5.31 19.50
C ARG A 270 -8.15 -6.59 18.89
N VAL A 271 -8.98 -6.45 17.87
CA VAL A 271 -9.53 -7.57 17.09
C VAL A 271 -8.55 -7.88 15.97
N LEU A 272 -7.71 -8.91 16.14
CA LEU A 272 -6.65 -9.30 15.18
C LEU A 272 -5.76 -8.12 14.73
N PRO A 273 -5.24 -7.31 15.66
CA PRO A 273 -4.65 -6.01 15.34
C PRO A 273 -3.41 -6.15 14.47
N GLN A 274 -2.64 -7.22 14.61
CA GLN A 274 -1.45 -7.47 13.78
C GLN A 274 -1.78 -7.69 12.30
N ILE A 275 -2.90 -8.36 12.02
CA ILE A 275 -3.33 -8.68 10.66
C ILE A 275 -3.91 -7.43 10.02
N THR A 276 -4.83 -6.75 10.69
CA THR A 276 -5.50 -5.56 10.15
C THR A 276 -4.55 -4.38 10.00
N PHE A 277 -3.61 -4.21 10.94
CA PHE A 277 -2.51 -3.24 10.85
C PHE A 277 -1.71 -3.37 9.56
N ARG A 278 -1.36 -4.59 9.14
CA ARG A 278 -0.61 -4.81 7.89
C ARG A 278 -1.40 -4.36 6.66
N PHE A 279 -2.72 -4.33 6.72
CA PHE A 279 -3.56 -3.86 5.62
C PHE A 279 -3.82 -2.36 5.63
N ALA A 280 -3.49 -1.66 6.72
CA ALA A 280 -3.69 -0.22 6.83
C ALA A 280 -2.96 0.53 5.70
N ASP A 281 -1.68 0.24 5.45
CA ASP A 281 -0.93 0.91 4.38
C ASP A 281 -1.50 0.62 2.97
N VAL A 282 -1.96 -0.61 2.73
CA VAL A 282 -2.55 -1.00 1.43
C VAL A 282 -3.84 -0.23 1.18
N VAL A 283 -4.76 -0.26 2.15
CA VAL A 283 -6.04 0.43 2.06
C VAL A 283 -5.83 1.93 2.05
N GLY A 284 -4.89 2.44 2.84
CA GLY A 284 -4.47 3.84 2.84
C GLY A 284 -3.96 4.29 1.47
N LEU A 285 -3.17 3.47 0.78
CA LEU A 285 -2.69 3.75 -0.58
C LEU A 285 -3.87 3.86 -1.54
N PHE A 286 -4.76 2.87 -1.55
CA PHE A 286 -5.92 2.87 -2.44
C PHE A 286 -6.86 4.05 -2.13
N LEU A 287 -7.07 4.36 -0.85
CA LEU A 287 -7.84 5.54 -0.43
C LEU A 287 -7.21 6.84 -0.94
N LEU A 288 -5.90 7.03 -0.78
CA LEU A 288 -5.20 8.21 -1.30
C LEU A 288 -5.35 8.33 -2.83
N LEU A 289 -5.23 7.22 -3.56
CA LEU A 289 -5.42 7.22 -5.02
C LEU A 289 -6.86 7.58 -5.43
N ILE A 290 -7.86 7.09 -4.70
CA ILE A 290 -9.26 7.47 -4.92
C ILE A 290 -9.48 8.94 -4.60
N VAL A 291 -8.94 9.43 -3.49
CA VAL A 291 -9.03 10.84 -3.07
C VAL A 291 -8.43 11.75 -4.15
N LEU A 292 -7.24 11.44 -4.64
CA LEU A 292 -6.60 12.17 -5.74
C LEU A 292 -7.51 12.22 -6.98
N GLN A 293 -8.06 11.08 -7.38
CA GLN A 293 -8.95 11.00 -8.54
C GLN A 293 -10.31 11.69 -8.30
N TRP A 294 -10.83 11.68 -7.07
CA TRP A 294 -12.09 12.33 -6.69
C TRP A 294 -11.95 13.86 -6.77
N PHE A 295 -10.89 14.43 -6.18
CA PHE A 295 -10.62 15.86 -6.27
C PHE A 295 -10.30 16.30 -7.70
N ARG A 296 -9.62 15.45 -8.49
CA ARG A 296 -9.45 15.69 -9.92
C ARG A 296 -10.80 15.74 -10.65
N HIS A 297 -11.67 14.76 -10.40
CA HIS A 297 -12.99 14.66 -11.06
C HIS A 297 -13.83 15.92 -10.86
N TYR A 298 -13.80 16.50 -9.66
CA TYR A 298 -14.50 17.75 -9.34
C TYR A 298 -13.66 19.02 -9.54
N GLN A 299 -12.44 18.91 -10.12
CA GLN A 299 -11.52 20.03 -10.37
C GLN A 299 -11.17 20.86 -9.12
N SER A 300 -11.02 20.18 -7.98
CA SER A 300 -10.77 20.79 -6.67
C SER A 300 -9.45 20.32 -6.05
N LEU A 301 -8.43 20.03 -6.87
CA LEU A 301 -7.14 19.50 -6.41
C LEU A 301 -6.44 20.36 -5.35
N TRP A 302 -6.66 21.68 -5.35
CA TRP A 302 -6.10 22.59 -4.34
C TRP A 302 -6.59 22.30 -2.91
N LEU A 303 -7.72 21.60 -2.74
CA LEU A 303 -8.18 21.14 -1.43
C LEU A 303 -7.36 19.96 -0.87
N LEU A 304 -6.40 19.43 -1.63
CA LEU A 304 -5.41 18.47 -1.13
C LEU A 304 -4.26 19.15 -0.38
N LEU A 305 -4.08 20.48 -0.50
CA LEU A 305 -2.97 21.18 0.13
C LEU A 305 -2.94 21.05 1.67
N PRO A 306 -4.07 21.12 2.40
CA PRO A 306 -4.06 20.89 3.85
C PRO A 306 -3.61 19.47 4.22
N LEU A 307 -4.02 18.46 3.45
CA LEU A 307 -3.58 17.08 3.65
C LEU A 307 -2.06 16.94 3.41
N LEU A 308 -1.56 17.53 2.33
CA LEU A 308 -0.13 17.56 2.03
C LEU A 308 0.64 18.27 3.15
N LEU A 309 0.17 19.42 3.61
CA LEU A 309 0.81 20.19 4.66
C LEU A 309 0.89 19.37 5.96
N ASN A 310 -0.15 18.63 6.33
CA ASN A 310 -0.12 17.72 7.47
C ASN A 310 0.97 16.64 7.33
N GLY A 311 1.12 16.05 6.13
CA GLY A 311 2.18 15.08 5.83
C GLY A 311 3.58 15.69 5.89
N LEU A 312 3.78 16.86 5.28
CA LEU A 312 5.06 17.58 5.28
C LEU A 312 5.45 18.04 6.69
N LEU A 313 4.53 18.59 7.47
CA LEU A 313 4.80 19.00 8.85
C LEU A 313 5.15 17.81 9.73
N PHE A 314 4.47 16.67 9.53
CA PHE A 314 4.82 15.44 10.22
C PHE A 314 6.24 14.99 9.86
N TRP A 315 6.56 14.89 8.57
CA TRP A 315 7.91 14.55 8.10
C TRP A 315 8.98 15.53 8.62
N ALA A 316 8.75 16.84 8.50
CA ALA A 316 9.67 17.87 8.91
C ALA A 316 9.95 17.83 10.42
N LYS A 317 8.90 17.62 11.24
CA LYS A 317 9.07 17.43 12.69
C LYS A 317 10.03 16.29 12.98
N GLN A 318 9.86 15.16 12.30
CA GLN A 318 10.66 13.98 12.57
C GLN A 318 12.11 14.11 12.05
N VAL A 319 12.34 14.85 10.97
CA VAL A 319 13.70 15.17 10.49
C VAL A 319 14.40 16.17 11.41
N TRP A 320 13.69 17.20 11.89
CA TRP A 320 14.27 18.29 12.67
C TRP A 320 14.48 17.94 14.15
N MET A 321 13.62 17.08 14.71
CA MET A 321 13.65 16.68 16.10
C MET A 321 13.71 15.15 16.23
N PRO A 322 14.85 14.51 15.93
CA PRO A 322 15.01 13.05 16.07
C PRO A 322 15.08 12.59 17.54
N ASN A 323 15.17 13.50 18.50
CA ASN A 323 15.19 13.18 19.92
C ASN A 323 13.76 12.79 20.37
N GLY A 324 13.56 11.50 20.70
CA GLY A 324 12.26 10.93 21.11
C GLY A 324 11.66 9.90 20.14
N LEU A 325 12.43 9.39 19.18
CA LEU A 325 12.04 8.26 18.35
C LEU A 325 12.04 6.98 19.19
N ASN A 326 10.88 6.33 19.38
CA ASN A 326 10.77 5.05 20.06
C ASN A 326 11.20 3.91 19.12
N CYS A 327 12.51 3.75 18.96
CA CYS A 327 13.10 2.62 18.26
C CYS A 327 13.01 1.36 19.13
N GLY A 328 12.28 0.34 18.67
CA GLY A 328 12.09 -0.93 19.38
C GLY A 328 10.66 -1.18 19.88
N ASP A 329 9.94 -0.14 20.32
CA ASP A 329 8.54 -0.28 20.81
C ASP A 329 7.50 0.16 19.77
N ASP A 330 7.78 1.20 18.99
CA ASP A 330 6.81 1.78 18.05
C ASP A 330 7.50 2.20 16.74
N ASP A 331 8.52 1.43 16.30
CA ASP A 331 9.40 1.62 15.14
C ASP A 331 9.23 3.03 14.53
N ASP A 332 9.66 4.04 15.27
CA ASP A 332 9.44 5.42 14.84
C ASP A 332 10.30 5.77 13.63
N PHE A 333 9.86 6.82 12.94
CA PHE A 333 10.50 7.36 11.75
C PHE A 333 12.01 7.55 11.94
N LEU A 334 12.86 7.18 10.97
CA LEU A 334 14.32 7.39 11.08
C LEU A 334 15.01 6.70 12.26
N CYS A 335 14.59 5.49 12.65
CA CYS A 335 15.42 4.68 13.54
C CYS A 335 16.74 4.34 12.85
N ILE A 336 17.79 5.09 13.20
CA ILE A 336 19.18 4.76 12.89
C ILE A 336 19.47 3.46 13.67
N PRO A 337 19.97 2.41 13.02
CA PRO A 337 20.24 1.16 13.69
C PRO A 337 21.28 1.43 14.78
N ASP A 338 20.95 1.04 16.01
CA ASP A 338 21.85 1.01 17.14
C ASP A 338 22.93 -0.08 16.98
N ARG A 339 22.78 -0.96 15.97
CA ARG A 339 23.68 -2.09 15.71
C ARG A 339 23.84 -2.35 14.21
N LEU A 340 25.05 -2.72 13.80
CA LEU A 340 25.30 -3.15 12.43
C LEU A 340 24.44 -4.40 12.10
N PRO A 341 23.92 -4.55 10.86
CA PRO A 341 22.95 -5.61 10.55
C PRO A 341 23.41 -7.04 10.87
N TRP A 342 24.73 -7.31 10.86
CA TRP A 342 25.31 -8.61 11.20
C TRP A 342 25.41 -8.87 12.72
N LEU A 343 25.18 -7.86 13.56
CA LEU A 343 25.14 -7.97 15.02
C LEU A 343 23.75 -8.31 15.55
N ILE A 344 22.73 -8.34 14.70
CA ILE A 344 21.35 -8.62 15.08
C ILE A 344 21.12 -10.13 14.99
N ARG A 345 20.94 -10.75 16.16
CA ARG A 345 20.64 -12.18 16.29
C ARG A 345 19.13 -12.37 16.24
N TYR A 346 18.67 -13.20 15.31
CA TYR A 346 17.30 -13.70 15.27
C TYR A 346 17.34 -15.12 15.80
N ASP A 347 17.14 -15.27 17.11
CA ASP A 347 17.02 -16.56 17.78
C ASP A 347 15.75 -17.30 17.32
#